data_AF-A0A672UCQ6-F1
#
_entry.id   AF-A0A672UCQ6-F1
#
_cell.length_a   1.000
_cell.length_b   1.000
_cell.length_c   1.000
_cell.angle_alpha   90.00
_cell.angle_beta   90.00
_cell.angle_gamma   90.00
#
_symmetry.space_group_name_H-M   'P 1'
#
loop_
_entity.id
_entity.type
_entity.pdbx_description
1 polymer ?
#
loop_
_entity_poly.entity_id
_entity_poly.type
_entity_poly.pdbx_seq_one_letter_code
_entity_poly.pdbx_strand_id
1 'polypeptide(L)'
;MAATALPPLPPQFKSIQHHLRTAQELDKREPVVAYYCRLYAMQTGMKIDSKTPECRKFLSKLMDQLEAMKKQFGDNEAITQDIVGSAHVENYALKMFLYADNEDRAGQFHKNMIKSFYTASLLIDVLTVFGELSEENAQHRKYARWKAAYIHNCLKNGETPQPGPIGMEGESFDVEKEEAGSSSLHSGTTQPTSSSTYEANNIPTSNYTGIHIPPGAHAPANTPAEVPHNTGVTSNTIQPSPQNIPLVDPSLYSAQPAGEVRLTPEDFARAQKYCKYAGSALQYEDVSTAVQNLQKALKLLITGRE
;
A
#
# COMPACT_ATOMS: atom_id res chain seq x y z
N MET A 1 5.32 -1.41 28.36
CA MET A 1 4.50 -0.37 29.02
C MET A 1 3.21 -0.25 28.24
N ALA A 2 2.05 -0.49 28.84
CA ALA A 2 0.78 -0.33 28.15
C ALA A 2 0.53 1.16 27.87
N ALA A 3 0.29 1.52 26.61
CA ALA A 3 -0.08 2.89 26.25
C ALA A 3 -1.32 3.30 27.07
N THR A 4 -1.25 4.44 27.76
CA THR A 4 -2.40 5.01 28.49
C THR A 4 -3.58 5.13 27.55
N ALA A 5 -4.72 4.49 27.87
CA ALA A 5 -5.90 4.49 27.02
C ALA A 5 -6.34 5.93 26.68
N LEU A 6 -6.68 6.16 25.40
CA LEU A 6 -7.23 7.45 24.98
C LEU A 6 -8.61 7.66 25.62
N PRO A 7 -8.97 8.91 25.97
CA PRO A 7 -10.33 9.21 26.37
C PRO A 7 -11.31 8.92 25.20
N PRO A 8 -12.63 8.87 25.47
CA PRO A 8 -13.63 8.71 24.42
C PRO A 8 -13.42 9.73 23.30
N LEU A 9 -13.57 9.28 22.05
CA LEU A 9 -13.37 10.13 20.88
C LEU A 9 -14.45 11.23 20.84
N PRO A 10 -14.08 12.52 20.88
CA PRO A 10 -15.04 13.60 20.72
C PRO A 10 -15.78 13.53 19.39
N PRO A 11 -17.07 13.92 19.32
CA PRO A 11 -17.85 13.90 18.06
C PRO A 11 -17.21 14.66 16.91
N GLN A 12 -16.49 15.75 17.21
CA GLN A 12 -15.75 16.58 16.25
C GLN A 12 -14.69 15.77 15.50
N PHE A 13 -14.15 14.72 16.13
CA PHE A 13 -13.06 13.90 15.59
C PHE A 13 -13.55 12.62 14.89
N LYS A 14 -14.84 12.54 14.52
CA LYS A 14 -15.40 11.37 13.80
C LYS A 14 -14.62 11.04 12.52
N SER A 15 -14.12 12.05 11.79
CA SER A 15 -13.33 11.86 10.56
C SER A 15 -11.99 11.14 10.78
N ILE A 16 -11.36 11.28 11.94
CA ILE A 16 -10.09 10.61 12.28
C ILE A 16 -10.28 9.27 13.00
N GLN A 17 -11.51 8.86 13.29
CA GLN A 17 -11.83 7.64 14.03
C GLN A 17 -11.22 6.38 13.39
N HIS A 18 -11.38 6.23 12.08
CA HIS A 18 -10.91 5.04 11.36
C HIS A 18 -9.38 4.96 11.29
N HIS A 19 -8.70 6.11 11.22
CA HIS A 19 -7.25 6.21 11.29
C HIS A 19 -6.72 5.76 12.67
N LEU A 20 -7.37 6.19 13.75
CA LEU A 20 -7.01 5.79 15.12
C LEU A 20 -7.28 4.31 15.38
N ARG A 21 -8.38 3.75 14.87
CA ARG A 21 -8.65 2.31 14.95
C ARG A 21 -7.58 1.51 14.21
N THR A 22 -7.20 1.95 13.02
CA THR A 22 -6.11 1.32 12.24
C THR A 22 -4.81 1.33 13.04
N ALA A 23 -4.48 2.44 13.73
CA ALA A 23 -3.31 2.50 14.60
C ALA A 23 -3.33 1.44 15.71
N GLN A 24 -4.48 1.26 16.38
CA GLN A 24 -4.66 0.27 17.44
C GLN A 24 -4.50 -1.17 16.93
N GLU A 25 -5.04 -1.47 15.75
CA GLU A 25 -4.92 -2.79 15.11
C GLU A 25 -3.46 -3.11 14.73
N LEU A 26 -2.66 -2.08 14.44
CA LEU A 26 -1.27 -2.20 14.00
C LEU A 26 -0.24 -2.08 15.12
N ASP A 27 -0.62 -1.70 16.34
CA ASP A 27 0.30 -1.41 17.46
C ASP A 27 1.37 -2.47 17.71
N LYS A 28 1.00 -3.75 17.56
CA LYS A 28 1.93 -4.88 17.79
C LYS A 28 2.66 -5.34 16.53
N ARG A 29 2.06 -5.15 15.35
CA ARG A 29 2.52 -5.73 14.08
C ARG A 29 3.39 -4.73 13.31
N GLU A 30 2.91 -3.51 13.20
CA GLU A 30 3.53 -2.42 12.45
C GLU A 30 3.56 -1.15 13.33
N PRO A 31 4.43 -1.10 14.35
CA PRO A 31 4.47 0.01 15.31
C PRO A 31 4.82 1.35 14.65
N VAL A 32 5.58 1.33 13.55
CA VAL A 32 5.91 2.52 12.74
C VAL A 32 4.66 3.07 12.06
N VAL A 33 3.88 2.20 11.41
CA VAL A 33 2.62 2.61 10.76
C VAL A 33 1.62 3.10 11.81
N ALA A 34 1.52 2.41 12.95
CA ALA A 34 0.67 2.83 14.06
C ALA A 34 1.06 4.21 14.63
N TYR A 35 2.36 4.54 14.66
CA TYR A 35 2.84 5.86 15.04
C TYR A 35 2.36 6.92 14.05
N TYR A 36 2.54 6.70 12.74
CA TYR A 36 2.14 7.68 11.73
C TYR A 36 0.62 7.84 11.60
N CYS A 37 -0.17 6.78 11.79
CA CYS A 37 -1.62 6.91 11.89
C CYS A 37 -2.05 7.83 13.06
N ARG A 38 -1.38 7.73 14.21
CA ARG A 38 -1.63 8.63 15.36
C ARG A 38 -1.14 10.05 15.07
N LEU A 39 0.00 10.20 14.39
CA LEU A 39 0.54 11.50 14.03
C LEU A 39 -0.41 12.25 13.07
N TYR A 40 -0.93 11.55 12.07
CA TYR A 40 -1.97 12.05 11.17
C TYR A 40 -3.22 12.47 11.94
N ALA A 41 -3.71 11.61 12.84
CA ALA A 41 -4.88 11.91 13.66
C ALA A 41 -4.66 13.13 14.57
N MET A 42 -3.45 13.30 15.12
CA MET A 42 -3.08 14.47 15.92
C MET A 42 -3.08 15.75 15.08
N GLN A 43 -2.38 15.76 13.94
CA GLN A 43 -2.31 16.93 13.06
C GLN A 43 -3.70 17.32 12.54
N THR A 44 -4.49 16.35 12.09
CA THR A 44 -5.83 16.58 11.58
C THR A 44 -6.79 17.00 12.70
N GLY A 45 -6.72 16.38 13.88
CA GLY A 45 -7.52 16.78 15.04
C GLY A 45 -7.22 18.22 15.50
N MET A 46 -5.95 18.64 15.48
CA MET A 46 -5.57 20.02 15.77
C MET A 46 -6.14 21.04 14.76
N LYS A 47 -6.25 20.65 13.48
CA LYS A 47 -6.87 21.47 12.43
C LYS A 47 -8.39 21.57 12.59
N ILE A 48 -9.04 20.51 13.08
CA ILE A 48 -10.49 20.47 13.30
C ILE A 48 -10.88 21.29 14.54
N ASP A 49 -10.36 20.95 15.71
CA ASP A 49 -10.67 21.63 16.96
C ASP A 49 -9.61 21.36 18.03
N SER A 50 -8.86 22.41 18.38
CA SER A 50 -7.86 22.39 19.46
C SER A 50 -8.24 23.24 20.67
N LYS A 51 -9.46 23.81 20.67
CA LYS A 51 -9.90 24.80 21.66
C LYS A 51 -10.89 24.22 22.65
N THR A 52 -11.81 23.37 22.19
CA THR A 52 -12.82 22.76 23.05
C THR A 52 -12.14 21.90 24.13
N PRO A 53 -12.52 22.01 25.42
CA PRO A 53 -11.84 21.31 26.51
C PRO A 53 -11.74 19.79 26.32
N GLU A 54 -12.79 19.16 25.79
CA GLU A 54 -12.82 17.72 25.52
C GLU A 54 -11.85 17.32 24.40
N CYS A 55 -11.88 18.06 23.28
CA CYS A 55 -10.96 17.92 22.15
C CYS A 55 -9.51 18.10 22.60
N ARG A 56 -9.22 19.15 23.39
CA ARG A 56 -7.89 19.42 23.93
C ARG A 56 -7.41 18.31 24.86
N LYS A 57 -8.28 17.79 25.74
CA LYS A 57 -7.94 16.66 26.62
C LYS A 57 -7.62 15.40 25.81
N PHE A 58 -8.38 15.14 24.75
CA PHE A 58 -8.11 14.03 23.84
C PHE A 58 -6.76 14.19 23.12
N LEU A 59 -6.52 15.34 22.48
CA LEU A 59 -5.27 15.63 21.77
C LEU A 59 -4.05 15.61 22.70
N SER A 60 -4.18 16.10 23.93
CA SER A 60 -3.12 16.02 24.94
C SER A 60 -2.74 14.56 25.23
N LYS A 61 -3.73 13.66 25.39
CA LYS A 61 -3.44 12.24 25.61
C LYS A 61 -2.91 11.52 24.37
N LEU A 62 -3.33 11.93 23.19
CA LEU A 62 -2.76 11.44 21.93
C LEU A 62 -1.30 11.86 21.77
N MET A 63 -0.95 13.09 22.19
CA MET A 63 0.42 13.57 22.21
C MET A 63 1.29 12.77 23.20
N ASP A 64 0.81 12.55 24.43
CA ASP A 64 1.50 11.70 25.42
C ASP A 64 1.84 10.31 24.83
N GLN A 65 0.91 9.71 24.07
CA GLN A 65 1.16 8.44 23.39
C GLN A 65 2.22 8.55 22.29
N LEU A 66 2.16 9.60 21.46
CA LEU A 66 3.13 9.83 20.39
C LEU A 66 4.55 10.02 20.96
N GLU A 67 4.68 10.78 22.04
CA GLU A 67 5.95 10.98 22.74
C GLU A 67 6.48 9.68 23.34
N ALA A 68 5.60 8.87 23.95
CA ALA A 68 5.98 7.56 24.47
C ALA A 68 6.44 6.60 23.36
N MET A 69 5.74 6.56 22.22
CA MET A 69 6.14 5.75 21.06
C MET A 69 7.46 6.24 20.47
N LYS A 70 7.64 7.55 20.30
CA LYS A 70 8.89 8.12 19.78
C LYS A 70 10.08 7.83 20.71
N LYS A 71 9.86 7.84 22.03
CA LYS A 71 10.88 7.43 23.00
C LYS A 71 11.17 5.94 22.95
N GLN A 72 10.14 5.11 22.79
CA GLN A 72 10.28 3.65 22.75
C GLN A 72 10.99 3.18 21.47
N PHE A 73 10.76 3.85 20.34
CA PHE A 73 11.29 3.49 19.03
C PHE A 73 12.27 4.54 18.49
N GLY A 74 12.96 5.26 19.39
CA GLY A 74 13.85 6.38 19.04
C GLY A 74 15.08 5.98 18.22
N ASP A 75 15.46 4.71 18.24
CA ASP A 75 16.57 4.16 17.45
C ASP A 75 16.11 3.64 16.06
N ASN A 76 14.80 3.67 15.79
CA ASN A 76 14.27 3.21 14.52
C ASN A 76 14.34 4.34 13.47
N GLU A 77 15.10 4.10 12.39
CA GLU A 77 15.28 5.06 11.31
C GLU A 77 13.95 5.56 10.74
N ALA A 78 12.95 4.68 10.62
CA ALA A 78 11.63 5.01 10.11
C ALA A 78 10.80 5.92 11.04
N ILE A 79 11.25 6.18 12.28
CA ILE A 79 10.65 7.16 13.21
C ILE A 79 11.48 8.44 13.27
N THR A 80 12.80 8.34 13.12
CA THR A 80 13.72 9.49 13.19
C THR A 80 13.84 10.26 11.88
N GLN A 81 13.65 9.58 10.75
CA GLN A 81 13.84 10.13 9.41
C GLN A 81 12.53 10.05 8.63
N ASP A 82 11.97 11.22 8.31
CA ASP A 82 10.67 11.33 7.63
C ASP A 82 10.65 10.63 6.27
N ILE A 83 11.77 10.64 5.53
CA ILE A 83 11.88 9.96 4.22
C ILE A 83 11.74 8.45 4.38
N VAL A 84 12.37 7.87 5.41
CA VAL A 84 12.31 6.43 5.68
C VAL A 84 10.91 6.05 6.20
N GLY A 85 10.35 6.87 7.09
CA GLY A 85 8.99 6.69 7.59
C GLY A 85 7.93 6.75 6.48
N SER A 86 8.06 7.71 5.57
CA SER A 86 7.19 7.86 4.39
C SER A 86 7.25 6.62 3.52
N ALA A 87 8.45 6.18 3.12
CA ALA A 87 8.62 4.97 2.33
C ALA A 87 8.07 3.72 3.03
N HIS A 88 8.23 3.61 4.35
CA HIS A 88 7.69 2.48 5.12
C HIS A 88 6.16 2.44 5.08
N VAL A 89 5.50 3.58 5.32
CA VAL A 89 4.03 3.68 5.27
C VAL A 89 3.51 3.46 3.85
N GLU A 90 4.17 4.02 2.83
CA GLU A 90 3.79 3.88 1.43
C GLU A 90 3.90 2.43 0.95
N ASN A 91 5.02 1.77 1.23
CA ASN A 91 5.21 0.36 0.89
C ASN A 91 4.16 -0.54 1.57
N TYR A 92 3.82 -0.25 2.83
CA TYR A 92 2.79 -1.00 3.54
C TYR A 92 1.39 -0.77 2.94
N ALA A 93 1.06 0.48 2.59
CA ALA A 93 -0.19 0.82 1.90
C ALA A 93 -0.30 0.12 0.54
N LEU A 94 0.77 0.16 -0.26
CA LEU A 94 0.82 -0.49 -1.57
C LEU A 94 0.69 -2.01 -1.45
N LYS A 95 1.32 -2.64 -0.46
CA LYS A 95 1.16 -4.08 -0.22
C LYS A 95 -0.30 -4.45 0.08
N MET A 96 -0.97 -3.69 0.92
CA MET A 96 -2.41 -3.88 1.22
C MET A 96 -3.28 -3.68 -0.01
N PHE A 97 -2.96 -2.66 -0.81
CA PHE A 97 -3.64 -2.36 -2.07
C PHE A 97 -3.50 -3.49 -3.08
N LEU A 98 -2.28 -3.93 -3.38
CA LEU A 98 -1.99 -4.97 -4.38
C LEU A 98 -2.55 -6.33 -3.97
N TYR A 99 -2.55 -6.65 -2.67
CA TYR A 99 -3.25 -7.83 -2.17
C TYR A 99 -4.74 -7.77 -2.53
N ALA A 100 -5.40 -6.66 -2.24
CA ALA A 100 -6.84 -6.50 -2.52
C ALA A 100 -7.15 -6.48 -4.03
N ASP A 101 -6.30 -5.84 -4.83
CA ASP A 101 -6.41 -5.79 -6.30
C ASP A 101 -6.24 -7.17 -6.92
N ASN A 102 -5.32 -7.99 -6.40
CA ASN A 102 -5.14 -9.36 -6.88
C ASN A 102 -6.38 -10.23 -6.58
N GLU A 103 -6.96 -10.12 -5.39
CA GLU A 103 -8.21 -10.83 -5.05
C GLU A 103 -9.38 -10.32 -5.91
N ASP A 104 -9.48 -9.00 -6.15
CA ASP A 104 -10.49 -8.40 -7.02
C ASP A 104 -10.40 -8.93 -8.45
N ARG A 105 -9.18 -8.98 -9.02
CA ARG A 105 -8.92 -9.54 -10.37
C ARG A 105 -9.21 -11.04 -10.45
N ALA A 106 -8.98 -11.77 -9.36
CA ALA A 106 -9.31 -13.19 -9.25
C ALA A 106 -10.80 -13.45 -9.00
N GLY A 107 -11.62 -12.40 -8.85
CA GLY A 107 -13.05 -12.51 -8.52
C GLY A 107 -13.32 -13.05 -7.12
N GLN A 108 -12.34 -13.00 -6.22
CA GLN A 108 -12.44 -13.47 -4.84
C GLN A 108 -12.91 -12.34 -3.92
N PHE A 109 -14.23 -12.20 -3.79
CA PHE A 109 -14.82 -11.13 -3.00
C PHE A 109 -15.12 -11.57 -1.56
N HIS A 110 -14.39 -11.00 -0.61
CA HIS A 110 -14.58 -11.29 0.81
C HIS A 110 -14.23 -10.10 1.71
N LYS A 111 -14.62 -10.18 3.00
CA LYS A 111 -14.43 -9.08 3.96
C LYS A 111 -12.98 -8.61 4.09
N ASN A 112 -12.00 -9.52 4.00
CA ASN A 112 -10.59 -9.17 4.17
C ASN A 112 -10.02 -8.31 3.02
N MET A 113 -10.44 -8.52 1.77
CA MET A 113 -9.96 -7.70 0.65
C MET A 113 -10.62 -6.32 0.66
N ILE A 114 -11.91 -6.23 1.02
CA ILE A 114 -12.60 -4.95 1.27
C ILE A 114 -11.88 -4.15 2.36
N LYS A 115 -11.58 -4.78 3.50
CA LYS A 115 -10.81 -4.15 4.57
C LYS A 115 -9.44 -3.69 4.09
N SER A 116 -8.78 -4.50 3.26
CA SER A 116 -7.44 -4.17 2.75
C SER A 116 -7.45 -2.95 1.83
N PHE A 117 -8.41 -2.86 0.89
CA PHE A 117 -8.62 -1.63 0.11
C PHE A 117 -8.93 -0.42 1.00
N TYR A 118 -9.86 -0.57 1.94
CA TYR A 118 -10.23 0.54 2.81
C TYR A 118 -9.04 1.01 3.66
N THR A 119 -8.31 0.10 4.31
CA THR A 119 -7.11 0.41 5.08
C THR A 119 -6.02 1.01 4.21
N ALA A 120 -5.78 0.51 3.00
CA ALA A 120 -4.83 1.13 2.06
C ALA A 120 -5.19 2.59 1.78
N SER A 121 -6.48 2.90 1.55
CA SER A 121 -6.92 4.29 1.34
C SER A 121 -6.65 5.20 2.55
N LEU A 122 -6.84 4.69 3.77
CA LEU A 122 -6.56 5.42 5.01
C LEU A 122 -5.05 5.63 5.22
N LEU A 123 -4.23 4.63 4.89
CA LEU A 123 -2.77 4.75 4.97
C LEU A 123 -2.23 5.75 3.96
N ILE A 124 -2.84 5.84 2.77
CA ILE A 124 -2.51 6.88 1.82
C ILE A 124 -2.91 8.27 2.35
N ASP A 125 -4.06 8.42 3.03
CA ASP A 125 -4.38 9.66 3.74
C ASP A 125 -3.32 10.01 4.80
N VAL A 126 -2.79 9.01 5.51
CA VAL A 126 -1.69 9.19 6.48
C VAL A 126 -0.41 9.71 5.82
N LEU A 127 -0.12 9.38 4.55
CA LEU A 127 1.08 9.90 3.86
C LEU A 127 1.10 11.42 3.74
N THR A 128 -0.05 12.09 3.88
CA THR A 128 -0.13 13.57 3.88
C THR A 128 0.63 14.23 5.05
N VAL A 129 1.00 13.48 6.09
CA VAL A 129 1.85 14.01 7.17
C VAL A 129 3.26 14.34 6.71
N PHE A 130 3.72 13.72 5.61
CA PHE A 130 5.04 13.91 5.03
C PHE A 130 5.06 14.99 3.93
N GLY A 131 3.89 15.45 3.47
CA GLY A 131 3.77 16.45 2.41
C GLY A 131 2.63 16.17 1.45
N GLU A 132 2.76 16.69 0.23
CA GLU A 132 1.79 16.46 -0.84
C GLU A 132 1.88 15.02 -1.37
N LEU A 133 0.72 14.44 -1.69
CA LEU A 133 0.63 13.10 -2.27
C LEU A 133 1.13 13.12 -3.72
N SER A 134 1.81 12.04 -4.13
CA SER A 134 2.02 11.78 -5.56
C SER A 134 0.68 11.56 -6.27
N GLU A 135 0.65 11.84 -7.57
CA GLU A 135 -0.54 11.62 -8.41
C GLU A 135 -0.98 10.15 -8.39
N GLU A 136 -0.01 9.23 -8.41
CA GLU A 136 -0.24 7.79 -8.27
C GLU A 136 -0.92 7.45 -6.94
N ASN A 137 -0.43 7.98 -5.81
CA ASN A 137 -1.05 7.76 -4.50
C ASN A 137 -2.45 8.35 -4.43
N ALA A 138 -2.67 9.54 -5.01
CA ALA A 138 -4.00 10.14 -5.08
C ALA A 138 -4.99 9.24 -5.85
N GLN A 139 -4.54 8.66 -6.98
CA GLN A 139 -5.33 7.73 -7.78
C GLN A 139 -5.59 6.42 -7.04
N HIS A 140 -4.57 5.80 -6.44
CA HIS A 140 -4.73 4.59 -5.62
C HIS A 140 -5.69 4.79 -4.45
N ARG A 141 -5.62 5.94 -3.76
CA ARG A 141 -6.56 6.27 -2.69
C ARG A 141 -7.99 6.33 -3.20
N LYS A 142 -8.24 7.04 -4.31
CA LYS A 142 -9.57 7.18 -4.91
C LYS A 142 -10.12 5.81 -5.32
N TYR A 143 -9.31 5.02 -6.02
CA TYR A 143 -9.66 3.67 -6.46
C TYR A 143 -9.99 2.75 -5.29
N ALA A 144 -9.10 2.67 -4.29
CA ALA A 144 -9.26 1.79 -3.15
C ALA A 144 -10.50 2.13 -2.31
N ARG A 145 -10.74 3.43 -2.07
CA ARG A 145 -11.94 3.88 -1.34
C ARG A 145 -13.22 3.51 -2.09
N TRP A 146 -13.24 3.74 -3.40
CA TRP A 146 -14.37 3.40 -4.24
C TRP A 146 -14.60 1.89 -4.33
N LYS A 147 -13.58 1.08 -4.65
CA LYS A 147 -13.70 -0.38 -4.74
C LYS A 147 -14.14 -0.99 -3.42
N ALA A 148 -13.61 -0.55 -2.28
CA ALA A 148 -14.04 -1.03 -0.97
C ALA A 148 -15.55 -0.81 -0.75
N ALA A 149 -16.05 0.39 -1.06
CA ALA A 149 -17.47 0.71 -0.92
C ALA A 149 -18.35 -0.08 -1.92
N TYR A 150 -17.94 -0.14 -3.18
CA TYR A 150 -18.63 -0.87 -4.24
C TYR A 150 -18.79 -2.35 -3.91
N ILE A 151 -17.67 -3.05 -3.62
CA ILE A 151 -17.69 -4.49 -3.32
C ILE A 151 -18.51 -4.75 -2.06
N HIS A 152 -18.36 -3.92 -1.02
CA HIS A 152 -19.15 -4.04 0.20
C HIS A 152 -20.66 -3.93 -0.07
N ASN A 153 -21.08 -2.98 -0.90
CA ASN A 153 -22.49 -2.77 -1.24
C ASN A 153 -23.05 -3.91 -2.09
N CYS A 154 -22.30 -4.40 -3.08
CA CYS A 154 -22.70 -5.57 -3.86
C CYS A 154 -22.89 -6.80 -2.97
N LEU A 155 -21.92 -7.12 -2.10
CA LEU A 155 -22.03 -8.25 -1.18
C LEU A 155 -23.18 -8.09 -0.17
N LYS A 156 -23.48 -6.86 0.26
CA LYS A 156 -24.61 -6.57 1.16
C LYS A 156 -25.96 -6.76 0.45
N ASN A 157 -26.03 -6.47 -0.84
CA ASN A 157 -27.24 -6.56 -1.65
C ASN A 157 -27.41 -7.92 -2.34
N GLY A 158 -26.43 -8.82 -2.22
CA GLY A 158 -26.43 -10.13 -2.89
C GLY A 158 -26.06 -10.07 -4.37
N GLU A 159 -25.48 -8.97 -4.83
CA GLU A 159 -24.96 -8.80 -6.19
C GLU A 159 -23.51 -9.26 -6.27
N THR A 160 -23.10 -9.82 -7.41
CA THR A 160 -21.69 -10.21 -7.64
C THR A 160 -20.94 -9.00 -8.21
N PRO A 161 -19.90 -8.49 -7.52
CA PRO A 161 -19.09 -7.39 -8.02
C PRO A 161 -18.34 -7.77 -9.31
N GLN A 162 -18.05 -6.79 -10.16
CA GLN A 162 -17.24 -7.01 -11.36
C GLN A 162 -15.73 -7.05 -11.03
N PRO A 163 -15.00 -8.11 -11.44
CA PRO A 163 -13.56 -8.22 -11.28
C PRO A 163 -12.74 -7.19 -12.07
N GLY A 164 -11.61 -6.79 -11.50
CA GLY A 164 -10.59 -5.97 -12.14
C GLY A 164 -10.83 -4.46 -12.05
N PRO A 165 -9.87 -3.66 -12.54
CA PRO A 165 -10.02 -2.22 -12.61
C PRO A 165 -11.13 -1.87 -13.60
N ILE A 166 -12.22 -1.33 -13.06
CA ILE A 166 -13.23 -0.67 -13.88
C ILE A 166 -12.58 0.61 -14.41
N GLY A 167 -12.56 0.79 -15.73
CA GLY A 167 -11.92 1.91 -16.41
C GLY A 167 -12.31 3.22 -15.74
N MET A 168 -11.40 3.78 -14.94
CA MET A 168 -11.67 4.90 -14.04
C MET A 168 -11.57 6.25 -14.78
N GLU A 169 -11.88 6.23 -16.08
CA GLU A 169 -11.75 7.34 -17.02
C GLU A 169 -13.07 8.10 -17.24
N GLY A 170 -14.19 7.65 -16.63
CA GLY A 170 -15.51 8.21 -16.90
C GLY A 170 -16.23 8.98 -15.79
N GLU A 171 -15.99 8.72 -14.51
CA GLU A 171 -16.86 9.28 -13.46
C GLU A 171 -16.08 9.82 -12.25
N SER A 172 -16.02 11.15 -12.16
CA SER A 172 -15.73 11.88 -10.93
C SER A 172 -16.89 11.70 -9.94
N PHE A 173 -16.85 10.62 -9.15
CA PHE A 173 -17.76 10.47 -8.00
C PHE A 173 -17.19 11.15 -6.76
N ASP A 174 -17.80 12.26 -6.37
CA ASP A 174 -17.66 12.91 -5.08
C ASP A 174 -18.27 12.01 -4.00
N VAL A 175 -17.43 11.23 -3.31
CA VAL A 175 -17.83 10.47 -2.13
C VAL A 175 -17.55 11.32 -0.89
N GLU A 176 -18.23 12.47 -0.80
CA GLU A 176 -18.30 13.30 0.42
C GLU A 176 -19.75 13.65 0.76
N LYS A 177 -20.64 12.65 0.74
CA LYS A 177 -21.90 12.69 1.49
C LYS A 177 -22.55 11.33 1.36
N GLU A 178 -22.77 10.65 2.48
CA GLU A 178 -23.80 9.63 2.74
C GLU A 178 -23.39 8.94 4.05
N GLU A 179 -23.42 9.70 5.14
CA GLU A 179 -23.49 9.18 6.51
C GLU A 179 -24.36 10.14 7.33
N ALA A 180 -25.60 10.34 6.87
CA ALA A 180 -26.70 10.91 7.66
C ALA A 180 -28.07 10.65 7.00
N GLY A 181 -28.87 9.77 7.61
CA GLY A 181 -30.34 9.93 7.63
C GLY A 181 -31.16 9.19 6.57
N SER A 182 -31.89 8.19 7.04
CA SER A 182 -33.04 7.55 6.38
C SER A 182 -34.17 8.55 6.06
N SER A 183 -34.76 8.51 4.85
CA SER A 183 -36.19 8.21 4.60
C SER A 183 -36.75 8.69 3.23
N SER A 184 -37.54 7.79 2.62
CA SER A 184 -38.70 7.99 1.73
C SER A 184 -38.60 8.49 0.27
N LEU A 185 -38.96 7.56 -0.63
CA LEU A 185 -40.02 7.61 -1.66
C LEU A 185 -40.06 8.79 -2.65
N HIS A 186 -39.91 8.52 -3.96
CA HIS A 186 -41.03 8.33 -4.92
C HIS A 186 -40.59 8.49 -6.40
N SER A 187 -40.94 7.47 -7.21
CA SER A 187 -41.41 7.47 -8.61
C SER A 187 -40.82 8.39 -9.70
N GLY A 188 -40.38 7.74 -10.79
CA GLY A 188 -41.16 7.80 -12.04
C GLY A 188 -40.52 8.45 -13.26
N THR A 189 -40.34 7.63 -14.32
CA THR A 189 -40.35 7.97 -15.77
C THR A 189 -39.16 8.81 -16.29
N THR A 190 -38.54 8.59 -17.45
CA THR A 190 -38.89 7.97 -18.74
C THR A 190 -37.60 7.55 -19.47
N GLN A 191 -37.67 6.41 -20.15
CA GLN A 191 -36.78 6.00 -21.25
C GLN A 191 -36.97 6.95 -22.46
N PRO A 192 -35.98 7.05 -23.37
CA PRO A 192 -36.20 6.36 -24.63
C PRO A 192 -34.98 5.62 -25.18
N THR A 193 -35.31 4.54 -25.85
CA THR A 193 -34.50 3.66 -26.68
C THR A 193 -33.83 4.38 -27.84
N SER A 194 -32.56 4.08 -28.11
CA SER A 194 -32.04 4.04 -29.48
C SER A 194 -30.97 2.94 -29.60
N SER A 195 -31.32 1.99 -30.45
CA SER A 195 -30.52 0.86 -30.91
C SER A 195 -29.54 1.31 -31.99
N SER A 196 -28.25 1.00 -31.84
CA SER A 196 -27.30 0.92 -32.95
C SER A 196 -26.26 -0.17 -32.70
N THR A 197 -26.56 -1.30 -33.33
CA THR A 197 -25.68 -2.29 -33.95
C THR A 197 -24.20 -1.90 -34.11
N TYR A 198 -23.37 -2.84 -33.66
CA TYR A 198 -21.93 -3.05 -33.85
C TYR A 198 -21.32 -2.57 -35.19
N GLU A 199 -20.12 -2.00 -35.13
CA GLU A 199 -19.04 -2.31 -36.07
C GLU A 199 -17.68 -1.98 -35.44
N ALA A 200 -16.80 -2.99 -35.44
CA ALA A 200 -15.48 -2.97 -34.84
C ALA A 200 -14.46 -2.31 -35.79
N ASN A 201 -13.61 -1.43 -35.26
CA ASN A 201 -12.35 -1.10 -35.90
C ASN A 201 -11.22 -0.91 -34.87
N ASN A 202 -10.16 -1.68 -35.11
CA ASN A 202 -8.92 -1.85 -34.35
C ASN A 202 -8.10 -0.56 -34.22
N ILE A 203 -7.66 -0.24 -33.00
CA ILE A 203 -6.43 0.54 -32.72
C ILE A 203 -5.77 -0.09 -31.47
N PRO A 204 -4.44 -0.31 -31.45
CA PRO A 204 -3.81 -1.28 -30.56
C PRO A 204 -3.60 -0.71 -29.15
N THR A 205 -4.08 -1.46 -28.16
CA THR A 205 -3.75 -1.31 -26.74
C THR A 205 -2.31 -1.75 -26.50
N SER A 206 -1.51 -0.88 -25.88
CA SER A 206 -0.19 -1.23 -25.36
C SER A 206 -0.31 -2.31 -24.29
N ASN A 207 0.06 -3.54 -24.67
CA ASN A 207 0.34 -4.63 -23.76
C ASN A 207 1.56 -4.27 -22.92
N TYR A 208 1.40 -4.22 -21.59
CA TYR A 208 2.53 -4.38 -20.68
C TYR A 208 2.51 -5.79 -20.08
N THR A 209 3.34 -6.66 -20.67
CA THR A 209 3.89 -7.88 -20.08
C THR A 209 4.52 -7.56 -18.73
N GLY A 210 4.42 -8.35 -17.66
CA GLY A 210 4.42 -9.80 -17.59
C GLY A 210 5.34 -10.19 -16.43
N ILE A 211 4.86 -10.02 -15.20
CA ILE A 211 5.48 -10.62 -14.01
C ILE A 211 4.50 -11.67 -13.49
N HIS A 212 4.72 -12.92 -13.90
CA HIS A 212 3.95 -14.05 -13.40
C HIS A 212 4.54 -14.48 -12.03
N ILE A 213 4.07 -13.83 -10.96
CA ILE A 213 4.42 -14.19 -9.58
C ILE A 213 3.48 -15.34 -9.13
N PRO A 214 3.99 -16.43 -8.54
CA PRO A 214 3.16 -17.56 -8.13
C PRO A 214 2.05 -17.14 -7.14
N PRO A 215 0.84 -17.71 -7.22
CA PRO A 215 -0.27 -17.39 -6.33
C PRO A 215 0.11 -17.66 -4.86
N GLY A 216 0.00 -16.63 -4.00
CA GLY A 216 0.17 -16.76 -2.54
C GLY A 216 1.25 -15.90 -1.88
N ALA A 217 2.09 -15.20 -2.64
CA ALA A 217 3.24 -14.46 -2.06
C ALA A 217 2.91 -13.10 -1.39
N HIS A 218 1.68 -12.58 -1.53
CA HIS A 218 1.35 -11.20 -1.13
C HIS A 218 0.32 -11.06 -0.01
N ALA A 219 -0.13 -12.15 0.61
CA ALA A 219 -1.06 -12.05 1.73
C ALA A 219 -0.40 -11.30 2.92
N PRO A 220 -0.94 -10.15 3.37
CA PRO A 220 -0.51 -9.55 4.63
C PRO A 220 -0.89 -10.49 5.77
N ALA A 221 -0.12 -10.50 6.87
CA ALA A 221 -0.23 -11.45 7.98
C ALA A 221 -1.56 -11.40 8.79
N ASN A 222 -2.60 -10.74 8.28
CA ASN A 222 -3.92 -10.58 8.88
C ASN A 222 -4.99 -11.54 8.32
N THR A 223 -4.64 -12.54 7.50
CA THR A 223 -5.56 -13.60 7.08
C THR A 223 -5.41 -14.84 7.98
N PRO A 224 -6.46 -15.27 8.71
CA PRO A 224 -6.51 -16.63 9.23
C PRO A 224 -6.56 -17.59 8.03
N ALA A 225 -5.53 -18.42 7.87
CA ALA A 225 -5.58 -19.52 6.92
C ALA A 225 -6.61 -20.54 7.44
N GLU A 226 -7.77 -20.61 6.79
CA GLU A 226 -8.75 -21.67 7.07
C GLU A 226 -8.23 -22.95 6.40
N VAL A 227 -7.60 -23.80 7.21
CA VAL A 227 -7.13 -25.14 6.81
C VAL A 227 -8.31 -26.12 6.85
N PRO A 228 -8.70 -26.75 5.73
CA PRO A 228 -9.67 -27.84 5.76
C PRO A 228 -9.05 -29.07 6.43
N HIS A 229 -9.74 -29.63 7.42
CA HIS A 229 -9.35 -30.85 8.11
C HIS A 229 -9.75 -32.12 7.33
N ASN A 230 -8.84 -33.10 7.39
CA ASN A 230 -8.97 -34.55 7.22
C ASN A 230 -9.19 -35.16 5.82
N THR A 231 -8.19 -35.93 5.37
CA THR A 231 -8.25 -37.41 5.38
C THR A 231 -6.82 -37.96 5.42
N GLY A 232 -6.55 -38.88 6.35
CA GLY A 232 -5.20 -39.37 6.62
C GLY A 232 -4.69 -40.36 5.59
N VAL A 233 -3.41 -40.21 5.20
CA VAL A 233 -2.55 -41.28 4.66
C VAL A 233 -1.09 -40.98 5.11
N THR A 234 -0.41 -42.07 5.44
CA THR A 234 0.92 -42.27 6.03
C THR A 234 2.08 -41.49 5.39
N SER A 235 3.05 -41.14 6.24
CA SER A 235 4.36 -40.56 5.92
C SER A 235 5.13 -41.40 4.89
N ASN A 236 5.40 -40.83 3.72
CA ASN A 236 6.44 -41.29 2.80
C ASN A 236 7.41 -40.13 2.51
N THR A 237 8.67 -40.34 2.88
CA THR A 237 9.81 -39.48 2.56
C THR A 237 9.99 -39.41 1.04
N ILE A 238 9.80 -38.23 0.45
CA ILE A 238 10.12 -37.97 -0.96
C ILE A 238 11.55 -37.41 -1.01
N GLN A 239 12.45 -38.20 -1.60
CA GLN A 239 13.81 -37.82 -1.95
C GLN A 239 13.80 -37.13 -3.33
N PRO A 240 14.29 -35.89 -3.49
CA PRO A 240 14.34 -35.25 -4.80
C PRO A 240 15.49 -35.81 -5.65
N SER A 241 15.15 -36.21 -6.87
CA SER A 241 16.09 -36.52 -7.95
C SER A 241 16.77 -35.24 -8.48
N PRO A 242 18.07 -35.26 -8.82
CA PRO A 242 18.78 -34.09 -9.31
C PRO A 242 18.30 -33.69 -10.72
N GLN A 243 17.74 -32.48 -10.84
CA GLN A 243 17.50 -31.84 -12.13
C GLN A 243 18.77 -31.13 -12.60
N ASN A 244 19.15 -31.39 -13.86
CA ASN A 244 20.29 -30.83 -14.56
C ASN A 244 20.00 -29.36 -14.93
N ILE A 245 20.73 -28.43 -14.31
CA ILE A 245 20.62 -26.98 -14.58
C ILE A 245 21.57 -26.63 -15.74
N PRO A 246 21.16 -25.86 -16.77
CA PRO A 246 22.09 -25.32 -17.75
C PRO A 246 23.15 -24.44 -17.07
N LEU A 247 24.42 -24.71 -17.39
CA LEU A 247 25.60 -24.04 -16.83
C LEU A 247 25.53 -22.52 -17.09
N VAL A 248 25.24 -21.74 -16.05
CA VAL A 248 25.43 -20.29 -16.03
C VAL A 248 26.91 -20.03 -15.73
N ASP A 249 27.51 -19.10 -16.46
CA ASP A 249 28.94 -18.80 -16.43
C ASP A 249 29.47 -18.55 -14.99
N PRO A 250 30.46 -19.33 -14.50
CA PRO A 250 30.98 -19.24 -13.13
C PRO A 250 31.68 -17.92 -12.77
N SER A 251 31.91 -17.02 -13.73
CA SER A 251 32.61 -15.75 -13.47
C SER A 251 31.80 -14.74 -12.63
N LEU A 252 30.48 -14.94 -12.46
CA LEU A 252 29.64 -14.01 -11.69
C LEU A 252 29.61 -14.27 -10.17
N TYR A 253 30.15 -15.40 -9.69
CA TYR A 253 30.08 -15.79 -8.27
C TYR A 253 31.41 -15.75 -7.51
N SER A 254 32.52 -15.39 -8.16
CA SER A 254 33.81 -15.28 -7.48
C SER A 254 34.04 -13.88 -6.93
N ALA A 255 33.34 -13.54 -5.84
CA ALA A 255 33.78 -12.49 -4.92
C ALA A 255 33.94 -13.11 -3.53
N GLN A 256 35.18 -13.48 -3.20
CA GLN A 256 35.60 -13.74 -1.82
C GLN A 256 35.39 -12.48 -0.95
N PRO A 257 35.20 -12.62 0.39
CA PRO A 257 35.02 -11.48 1.28
C PRO A 257 36.37 -10.78 1.49
N ALA A 258 36.74 -9.92 0.54
CA ALA A 258 37.95 -9.12 0.60
C ALA A 258 37.59 -7.69 1.06
N GLY A 259 37.64 -7.48 2.38
CA GLY A 259 37.66 -6.16 3.02
C GLY A 259 36.32 -5.44 3.07
N GLU A 260 35.94 -4.95 4.25
CA GLU A 260 34.87 -3.94 4.39
C GLU A 260 35.19 -2.73 3.50
N VAL A 261 34.54 -2.64 2.34
CA VAL A 261 34.53 -1.43 1.53
C VAL A 261 33.70 -0.42 2.28
N ARG A 262 34.37 0.48 3.00
CA ARG A 262 33.74 1.57 3.73
C ARG A 262 33.34 2.66 2.73
N LEU A 263 32.15 2.54 2.17
CA LEU A 263 31.52 3.52 1.27
C LEU A 263 31.31 4.85 2.01
N THR A 264 31.71 5.96 1.40
CA THR A 264 31.45 7.29 1.96
C THR A 264 30.06 7.80 1.55
N PRO A 265 29.48 8.78 2.25
CA PRO A 265 28.22 9.41 1.83
C PRO A 265 28.24 9.92 0.38
N GLU A 266 29.40 10.35 -0.11
CA GLU A 266 29.61 10.77 -1.49
C GLU A 266 29.53 9.61 -2.49
N ASP A 267 29.95 8.39 -2.10
CA ASP A 267 29.80 7.19 -2.93
C ASP A 267 28.33 6.82 -3.08
N PHE A 268 27.56 6.91 -2.00
CA PHE A 268 26.10 6.69 -2.04
C PHE A 268 25.39 7.74 -2.90
N ALA A 269 25.74 9.01 -2.77
CA ALA A 269 25.17 10.08 -3.59
C ALA A 269 25.47 9.87 -5.09
N ARG A 270 26.67 9.38 -5.42
CA ARG A 270 27.05 9.03 -6.81
C ARG A 270 26.32 7.80 -7.32
N ALA A 271 26.19 6.75 -6.52
CA ALA A 271 25.43 5.57 -6.88
C ALA A 271 23.95 5.93 -7.17
N GLN A 272 23.34 6.76 -6.32
CA GLN A 272 21.98 7.29 -6.54
C GLN A 272 21.88 8.08 -7.85
N LYS A 273 22.89 8.89 -8.17
CA LYS A 273 22.95 9.65 -9.43
C LYS A 273 22.99 8.72 -10.65
N TYR A 274 23.78 7.65 -10.61
CA TYR A 274 23.81 6.64 -11.65
C TYR A 274 22.46 5.93 -11.82
N CYS A 275 21.79 5.56 -10.72
CA CYS A 275 20.44 4.98 -10.78
C CYS A 275 19.43 5.96 -11.40
N LYS A 276 19.52 7.26 -11.08
CA LYS A 276 18.65 8.30 -11.67
C LYS A 276 18.88 8.44 -13.17
N TYR A 277 20.14 8.42 -13.62
CA TYR A 277 20.47 8.46 -15.05
C TYR A 277 20.03 7.21 -15.81
N ALA A 278 20.11 6.04 -15.19
CA ALA A 278 19.54 4.83 -15.75
C ALA A 278 18.01 4.96 -15.93
N GLY A 279 17.30 5.48 -14.92
CA GLY A 279 15.87 5.75 -15.02
C GLY A 279 15.52 6.73 -16.15
N SER A 280 16.28 7.82 -16.30
CA SER A 280 16.10 8.74 -17.42
C SER A 280 16.37 8.08 -18.77
N ALA A 281 17.41 7.24 -18.89
CA ALA A 281 17.72 6.53 -20.13
C ALA A 281 16.60 5.56 -20.54
N LEU A 282 16.00 4.86 -19.57
CA LEU A 282 14.84 4.00 -19.81
C LEU A 282 13.62 4.77 -20.33
N GLN A 283 13.42 6.01 -19.86
CA GLN A 283 12.34 6.89 -20.33
C GLN A 283 12.47 7.26 -21.81
N TYR A 284 13.70 7.26 -22.35
CA TYR A 284 14.01 7.52 -23.75
C TYR A 284 14.33 6.22 -24.53
N GLU A 285 14.03 5.06 -23.96
CA GLU A 285 14.28 3.74 -24.54
C GLU A 285 15.77 3.47 -24.90
N ASP A 286 16.69 4.20 -24.26
CA ASP A 286 18.13 4.01 -24.41
C ASP A 286 18.64 2.92 -23.47
N VAL A 287 18.45 1.68 -23.89
CA VAL A 287 18.84 0.47 -23.13
C VAL A 287 20.35 0.44 -22.88
N SER A 288 21.17 0.87 -23.84
CA SER A 288 22.63 0.85 -23.72
C SER A 288 23.10 1.77 -22.60
N THR A 289 22.59 3.01 -22.58
CA THR A 289 22.92 3.98 -21.54
C THR A 289 22.36 3.56 -20.18
N ALA A 290 21.18 2.94 -20.13
CA ALA A 290 20.61 2.42 -18.89
C ALA A 290 21.50 1.34 -18.27
N VAL A 291 21.89 0.33 -19.06
CA VAL A 291 22.76 -0.77 -18.61
C VAL A 291 24.12 -0.24 -18.14
N GLN A 292 24.72 0.70 -18.87
CA GLN A 292 26.01 1.28 -18.49
C GLN A 292 25.96 2.01 -17.14
N ASN A 293 24.90 2.79 -16.88
CA ASN A 293 24.75 3.49 -15.60
C ASN A 293 24.49 2.52 -14.44
N LEU A 294 23.71 1.46 -14.65
CA LEU A 294 23.49 0.42 -13.63
C LEU A 294 24.78 -0.35 -13.30
N GLN A 295 25.59 -0.66 -14.31
CA GLN A 295 26.90 -1.29 -14.11
C GLN A 295 27.86 -0.38 -13.32
N LYS A 296 27.87 0.93 -13.59
CA LYS A 296 28.65 1.91 -12.82
C LYS A 296 28.21 1.99 -11.36
N ALA A 297 26.89 2.04 -11.12
CA ALA A 297 26.33 2.03 -9.76
C ALA A 297 26.74 0.74 -9.02
N LEU A 298 26.60 -0.42 -9.66
CA LEU A 298 26.93 -1.71 -9.07
C LEU A 298 28.43 -1.83 -8.75
N LYS A 299 29.30 -1.41 -9.68
CA LYS A 299 30.75 -1.44 -9.49
C LYS A 299 31.19 -0.51 -8.35
N LEU A 300 30.61 0.70 -8.27
CA LEU A 300 30.89 1.64 -7.18
C LEU A 300 30.48 1.06 -5.82
N LEU A 301 29.31 0.41 -5.74
CA LEU A 301 28.81 -0.18 -4.49
C LEU A 301 29.58 -1.45 -4.07
N ILE A 302 30.13 -2.20 -5.02
CA ILE A 302 30.92 -3.41 -4.73
C ILE A 302 32.38 -3.08 -4.42
N THR A 303 32.98 -2.12 -5.12
CA THR A 303 34.44 -1.88 -5.09
C THR A 303 34.85 -0.56 -4.45
N GLY A 304 33.90 0.35 -4.19
CA GLY A 304 34.18 1.72 -3.72
C GLY A 304 34.88 2.58 -4.78
N ARG A 305 34.96 2.14 -6.03
CA ARG A 305 35.62 2.83 -7.15
C ARG A 305 34.83 2.65 -8.45
N GLU A 306 34.96 3.62 -9.36
CA GLU A 306 34.25 3.65 -10.66
C GLU A 306 34.86 2.71 -11.71
#